data_AF-A0A6L3MPR9-F1
#
_entry.id   AF-A0A6L3MPR9-F1
#
_cell.length_a   1.000
_cell.length_b   1.000
_cell.length_c   1.000
_cell.angle_alpha   90.00
_cell.angle_beta   90.00
_cell.angle_gamma   90.00
#
_symmetry.space_group_name_H-M   'P 1'
#
loop_
_entity.id
_entity.type
_entity.pdbx_description
1 polymer ?
#
loop_
_entity_poly.entity_id
_entity_poly.type
_entity_poly.pdbx_seq_one_letter_code
_entity_poly.pdbx_strand_id
1 'polypeptide(L)'
;MKNIVLVMVGGLLSACAITSVDEFPVRTPRQFLIDVKAVVDSGDLGNVDFVASRLRIDYRLDAKEVVYDKSGKSIKGYGVEVRRIASSKEYERHGNFNYRIFRPENSDFYRAGLSFQIDVGVICVTPYDLIDVLGDVEKYPIAHLTWWAYMYESKGVNSRANFSIDRGGCVHQINISMNRERG
;
A
#
# COMPACT_ATOMS: atom_id res chain seq x y z
N MET A 1 62.72 31.25 -2.39
CA MET A 1 62.39 29.93 -2.95
C MET A 1 61.73 29.10 -1.86
N LYS A 2 60.72 28.28 -2.24
CA LYS A 2 59.87 27.40 -1.42
C LYS A 2 58.72 28.10 -0.69
N ASN A 3 57.49 27.60 -0.68
CA ASN A 3 56.75 26.64 -1.49
C ASN A 3 55.28 26.90 -1.13
N ILE A 4 54.40 27.13 -2.11
CA ILE A 4 52.95 27.19 -1.89
C ILE A 4 52.46 25.77 -1.70
N VAL A 5 51.92 25.46 -0.52
CA VAL A 5 51.22 24.19 -0.26
C VAL A 5 49.73 24.47 -0.37
N LEU A 6 49.15 24.13 -1.51
CA LEU A 6 47.71 24.18 -1.76
C LEU A 6 47.12 22.87 -1.23
N VAL A 7 46.51 22.90 -0.04
CA VAL A 7 45.78 21.73 0.49
C VAL A 7 44.37 21.73 -0.11
N MET A 8 44.18 20.94 -1.17
CA MET A 8 42.85 20.57 -1.63
C MET A 8 42.25 19.55 -0.67
N VAL A 9 41.40 20.01 0.25
CA VAL A 9 40.50 19.11 0.99
C VAL A 9 39.24 18.93 0.15
N GLY A 10 39.23 17.87 -0.66
CA GLY A 10 38.02 17.39 -1.32
C GLY A 10 37.07 16.81 -0.29
N GLY A 11 36.05 17.58 0.09
CA GLY A 11 34.92 17.09 0.87
C GLY A 11 34.02 16.23 -0.01
N LEU A 12 33.94 14.95 0.28
CA LEU A 12 33.08 13.96 -0.36
C LEU A 12 31.62 14.44 -0.34
N LEU A 13 31.08 14.77 -1.52
CA LEU A 13 29.64 14.89 -1.70
C LEU A 13 29.06 13.48 -1.52
N SER A 14 28.51 13.21 -0.34
CA SER A 14 27.64 12.08 -0.09
C SER A 14 26.37 12.27 -0.94
N ALA A 15 26.43 11.82 -2.18
CA ALA A 15 25.25 11.66 -3.00
C ALA A 15 24.53 10.39 -2.52
N CYS A 16 23.66 10.52 -1.52
CA CYS A 16 22.59 9.57 -1.31
C CYS A 16 21.55 9.76 -2.42
N ALA A 17 21.91 9.38 -3.65
CA ALA A 17 20.95 9.23 -4.74
C ALA A 17 20.37 7.82 -4.63
N ILE A 18 19.30 7.66 -3.84
CA ILE A 18 18.35 6.57 -4.06
C ILE A 18 17.38 7.13 -5.08
N THR A 19 17.47 6.68 -6.32
CA THR A 19 16.81 7.31 -7.47
C THR A 19 15.52 6.61 -7.88
N SER A 20 15.21 5.44 -7.31
CA SER A 20 14.00 4.69 -7.64
C SER A 20 13.51 3.80 -6.48
N VAL A 21 12.20 3.56 -6.41
CA VAL A 21 11.59 2.80 -5.30
C VAL A 21 12.04 1.35 -5.20
N ASP A 22 12.54 0.77 -6.30
CA ASP A 22 13.09 -0.58 -6.36
C ASP A 22 14.52 -0.68 -5.81
N GLU A 23 15.19 0.44 -5.54
CA GLU A 23 16.53 0.48 -4.95
C GLU A 23 16.50 0.45 -3.42
N PHE A 24 15.34 0.72 -2.80
CA PHE A 24 15.22 0.68 -1.35
C PHE A 24 15.57 -0.71 -0.78
N PRO A 25 16.23 -0.78 0.39
CA PRO A 25 16.43 -2.05 1.07
C PRO A 25 15.09 -2.63 1.51
N VAL A 26 14.99 -3.96 1.43
CA VAL A 26 13.84 -4.75 1.90
C VAL A 26 13.59 -4.44 3.37
N ARG A 27 12.34 -4.08 3.71
CA ARG A 27 11.94 -3.86 5.11
C ARG A 27 11.89 -5.18 5.88
N THR A 28 12.07 -5.08 7.19
CA THR A 28 11.68 -6.18 8.08
C THR A 28 10.15 -6.36 8.05
N PRO A 29 9.63 -7.57 8.34
CA PRO A 29 8.18 -7.80 8.45
C PRO A 29 7.48 -6.78 9.35
N ARG A 30 8.08 -6.50 10.51
CA ARG A 30 7.58 -5.51 11.46
C ARG A 30 7.50 -4.10 10.86
N GLN A 31 8.56 -3.62 10.21
CA GLN A 31 8.57 -2.28 9.62
C GLN A 31 7.58 -2.17 8.45
N PHE A 32 7.49 -3.20 7.61
CA PHE A 32 6.53 -3.27 6.53
C PHE A 32 5.09 -3.16 7.07
N LEU A 33 4.76 -3.92 8.12
CA LEU A 33 3.45 -3.87 8.76
C LEU A 33 3.15 -2.53 9.44
N ILE A 34 4.14 -1.87 10.05
CA ILE A 34 3.96 -0.52 10.60
C ILE A 34 3.53 0.47 9.51
N ASP A 35 4.15 0.40 8.33
CA ASP A 35 3.79 1.27 7.21
C ASP A 35 2.39 0.93 6.66
N VAL A 36 2.04 -0.36 6.54
CA VAL A 36 0.69 -0.80 6.16
C VAL A 36 -0.34 -0.30 7.19
N LYS A 37 -0.06 -0.45 8.48
CA LYS A 37 -0.91 0.04 9.57
C LYS A 37 -1.11 1.54 9.48
N ALA A 38 -0.07 2.31 9.23
CA ALA A 38 -0.17 3.76 9.03
C ALA A 38 -1.10 4.13 7.86
N VAL A 39 -1.09 3.35 6.78
CA VAL A 39 -2.03 3.52 5.66
C VAL A 39 -3.47 3.26 6.09
N VAL A 40 -3.73 2.16 6.80
CA VAL A 40 -5.08 1.82 7.29
C VAL A 40 -5.57 2.89 8.28
N ASP A 41 -4.74 3.26 9.24
CA ASP A 41 -5.08 4.22 10.30
C ASP A 41 -5.25 5.65 9.82
N SER A 42 -4.67 6.01 8.67
CA SER A 42 -4.89 7.32 8.05
C SER A 42 -6.37 7.54 7.68
N GLY A 43 -7.10 6.45 7.39
CA GLY A 43 -8.46 6.54 6.90
C GLY A 43 -8.58 7.29 5.57
N ASP A 44 -7.49 7.49 4.82
CA ASP A 44 -7.48 8.33 3.61
C ASP A 44 -6.65 7.72 2.46
N LEU A 45 -7.20 6.70 1.82
CA LEU A 45 -6.69 6.18 0.54
C LEU A 45 -6.93 7.17 -0.62
N GLY A 46 -7.55 8.33 -0.38
CA GLY A 46 -7.56 9.45 -1.34
C GLY A 46 -6.24 10.20 -1.37
N ASN A 47 -5.47 10.18 -0.28
CA ASN A 47 -4.14 10.78 -0.19
C ASN A 47 -3.09 9.82 -0.79
N VAL A 48 -3.09 9.75 -2.13
CA VAL A 48 -2.26 8.78 -2.86
C VAL A 48 -0.78 9.01 -2.63
N ASP A 49 -0.31 10.25 -2.46
CA ASP A 49 1.09 10.55 -2.14
C ASP A 49 1.53 9.94 -0.81
N PHE A 50 0.71 10.08 0.24
CA PHE A 50 0.98 9.47 1.53
C PHE A 50 1.02 7.95 1.43
N VAL A 51 0.02 7.36 0.77
CA VAL A 51 -0.06 5.90 0.59
C VAL A 51 1.13 5.39 -0.20
N ALA A 52 1.49 6.07 -1.29
CA ALA A 52 2.59 5.70 -2.16
C ALA A 52 3.94 5.77 -1.43
N SER A 53 4.16 6.83 -0.65
CA SER A 53 5.34 6.99 0.17
C SER A 53 5.48 5.88 1.22
N ARG A 54 4.40 5.57 1.95
CA ARG A 54 4.39 4.50 2.97
C ARG A 54 4.61 3.12 2.36
N LEU A 55 4.00 2.86 1.22
CA LEU A 55 4.13 1.57 0.54
C LEU A 55 5.35 1.49 -0.38
N ARG A 56 6.15 2.56 -0.51
CA ARG A 56 7.31 2.61 -1.41
C ARG A 56 6.94 2.16 -2.83
N ILE A 57 5.90 2.77 -3.37
CA ILE A 57 5.43 2.54 -4.74
C ILE A 57 5.50 3.85 -5.52
N ASP A 58 5.91 3.75 -6.78
CA ASP A 58 5.74 4.82 -7.76
C ASP A 58 4.43 4.60 -8.49
N TYR A 59 3.73 5.70 -8.78
CA TYR A 59 2.38 5.62 -9.30
C TYR A 59 2.08 6.70 -10.34
N ARG A 60 1.02 6.45 -11.12
CA ARG A 60 0.33 7.43 -11.95
C ARG A 60 -1.16 7.37 -11.67
N LEU A 61 -1.80 8.53 -11.60
CA LEU A 61 -3.25 8.63 -11.63
C LEU A 61 -3.75 8.55 -13.07
N ASP A 62 -4.67 7.64 -13.34
CA ASP A 62 -5.39 7.63 -14.59
C ASP A 62 -6.46 8.74 -14.62
N ALA A 63 -6.99 8.99 -15.81
CA ALA A 63 -8.08 9.95 -15.99
C ALA A 63 -9.31 9.54 -15.18
N LYS A 64 -10.09 10.55 -14.77
CA LYS A 64 -11.37 10.35 -14.11
C LYS A 64 -12.35 9.70 -15.10
N GLU A 65 -12.86 8.53 -14.74
CA GLU A 65 -13.81 7.77 -15.57
C GLU A 65 -15.21 7.83 -14.99
N VAL A 66 -16.21 7.90 -15.86
CA VAL A 66 -17.63 7.77 -15.48
C VAL A 66 -17.93 6.30 -15.20
N VAL A 67 -18.52 6.03 -14.04
CA VAL A 67 -18.99 4.69 -13.69
C VAL A 67 -20.50 4.68 -13.83
N TYR A 68 -21.01 3.84 -14.73
CA TYR A 68 -22.45 3.66 -14.93
C TYR A 68 -23.01 2.59 -13.99
N ASP A 69 -24.32 2.63 -13.79
CA ASP A 69 -25.07 1.56 -13.15
C ASP A 69 -25.09 0.28 -14.02
N LYS A 70 -25.66 -0.82 -13.48
CA LYS A 70 -25.72 -2.09 -14.22
C LYS A 70 -26.51 -1.99 -15.53
N SER A 71 -27.44 -1.03 -15.63
CA SER A 71 -28.24 -0.82 -16.83
C SER A 71 -27.52 0.02 -17.89
N GLY A 72 -26.41 0.68 -17.54
CA GLY A 72 -25.68 1.60 -18.41
C GLY A 72 -26.39 2.93 -18.65
N LYS A 73 -27.54 3.17 -18.01
CA LYS A 73 -28.40 4.33 -18.29
C LYS A 73 -28.22 5.47 -17.30
N SER A 74 -27.69 5.19 -16.13
CA SER A 74 -27.51 6.20 -15.08
C SER A 74 -26.07 6.21 -14.60
N ILE A 75 -25.55 7.41 -14.35
CA ILE A 75 -24.25 7.58 -13.72
C ILE A 75 -24.39 7.12 -12.27
N LYS A 76 -23.44 6.30 -11.81
CA LYS A 76 -23.29 5.90 -10.41
C LYS A 76 -22.28 6.77 -9.67
N GLY A 77 -21.40 7.42 -10.42
CA GLY A 77 -20.31 8.22 -9.89
C GLY A 77 -19.11 8.20 -10.81
N TYR A 78 -17.94 8.44 -10.23
CA TYR A 78 -16.69 8.55 -10.95
C TYR A 78 -15.58 7.76 -10.28
N GLY A 79 -14.80 7.05 -11.10
CA GLY A 79 -13.62 6.31 -10.67
C GLY A 79 -12.33 7.04 -11.03
N VAL A 80 -11.30 6.85 -10.21
CA VAL A 80 -9.91 7.12 -10.55
C VAL A 80 -9.11 5.87 -10.21
N GLU A 81 -8.34 5.37 -11.17
CA GLU A 81 -7.40 4.27 -10.96
C GLU A 81 -6.00 4.82 -10.67
N VAL A 82 -5.33 4.22 -9.69
CA VAL A 82 -3.94 4.51 -9.34
C VAL A 82 -3.09 3.36 -9.87
N ARG A 83 -2.39 3.59 -10.98
CA ARG A 83 -1.52 2.57 -11.57
C ARG A 83 -0.16 2.59 -10.90
N ARG A 84 0.30 1.41 -10.48
CA ARG A 84 1.70 1.18 -10.06
C ARG A 84 2.62 1.23 -11.27
N ILE A 85 3.63 2.10 -11.24
CA ILE A 85 4.72 2.17 -12.23
C ILE A 85 5.88 1.29 -11.79
N ALA A 86 6.27 1.43 -10.52
CA ALA A 86 7.33 0.67 -9.88
C ALA A 86 6.99 0.45 -8.40
N SER A 87 7.68 -0.48 -7.75
CA SER A 87 7.53 -0.73 -6.32
C SER A 87 8.83 -1.29 -5.74
N SER A 88 8.96 -1.20 -4.42
CA SER A 88 10.05 -1.86 -3.72
C SER A 88 9.99 -3.39 -3.86
N LYS A 89 11.10 -4.05 -3.52
CA LYS A 89 11.32 -5.48 -3.78
C LYS A 89 10.38 -6.41 -3.00
N GLU A 90 9.73 -5.92 -1.94
CA GLU A 90 8.76 -6.69 -1.16
C GLU A 90 7.49 -7.05 -1.94
N TYR A 91 7.21 -6.39 -3.07
CA TYR A 91 5.99 -6.59 -3.84
C TYR A 91 6.22 -7.51 -5.02
N GLU A 92 5.22 -8.35 -5.31
CA GLU A 92 5.22 -9.17 -6.53
C GLU A 92 5.30 -8.29 -7.79
N ARG A 93 6.32 -8.53 -8.62
CA ARG A 93 6.58 -7.73 -9.83
C ARG A 93 5.47 -7.86 -10.85
N HIS A 94 4.97 -9.08 -11.04
CA HIS A 94 3.90 -9.41 -11.98
C HIS A 94 2.59 -9.81 -11.27
N GLY A 95 2.51 -9.57 -9.96
CA GLY A 95 1.32 -9.83 -9.17
C GLY A 95 0.23 -8.77 -9.34
N ASN A 96 -0.95 -9.10 -8.83
CA ASN A 96 -2.09 -8.20 -8.79
C ASN A 96 -1.78 -6.96 -7.95
N PHE A 97 -1.98 -5.78 -8.54
CA PHE A 97 -1.98 -4.50 -7.85
C PHE A 97 -3.19 -3.70 -8.34
N ASN A 98 -4.20 -3.57 -7.50
CA ASN A 98 -5.45 -2.86 -7.81
C ASN A 98 -5.63 -1.73 -6.80
N TYR A 99 -5.61 -0.48 -7.26
CA TYR A 99 -5.84 0.66 -6.40
C TYR A 99 -6.84 1.61 -7.06
N ARG A 100 -8.05 1.70 -6.49
CA ARG A 100 -9.14 2.47 -7.07
C ARG A 100 -9.84 3.33 -6.04
N ILE A 101 -10.08 4.58 -6.42
CA ILE A 101 -10.89 5.54 -5.69
C ILE A 101 -12.20 5.72 -6.47
N PHE A 102 -13.33 5.49 -5.81
CA PHE A 102 -14.66 5.65 -6.36
C PHE A 102 -15.45 6.70 -5.60
N ARG A 103 -15.95 7.70 -6.31
CA ARG A 103 -16.79 8.77 -5.78
C ARG A 103 -18.21 8.56 -6.30
N PRO A 104 -19.15 8.08 -5.48
CA PRO A 104 -20.54 7.96 -5.90
C PRO A 104 -21.12 9.35 -6.25
N GLU A 105 -22.06 9.35 -7.19
CA GLU A 105 -22.89 10.52 -7.47
C GLU A 105 -23.89 10.72 -6.31
N ASN A 106 -24.18 11.98 -5.96
CA ASN A 106 -25.11 12.36 -4.88
C ASN A 106 -24.75 11.78 -3.51
N SER A 107 -23.46 11.72 -3.20
CA SER A 107 -22.97 11.20 -1.92
C SER A 107 -21.81 12.03 -1.39
N ASP A 108 -21.87 12.26 -0.08
CA ASP A 108 -20.84 12.97 0.68
C ASP A 108 -19.76 12.03 1.19
N PHE A 109 -19.57 10.85 0.59
CA PHE A 109 -18.43 9.99 0.87
C PHE A 109 -17.70 9.58 -0.41
N TYR A 110 -16.51 9.04 -0.27
CA TYR A 110 -15.86 8.25 -1.31
C TYR A 110 -15.50 6.87 -0.76
N ARG A 111 -15.39 5.91 -1.68
CA ARG A 111 -14.91 4.55 -1.40
C ARG A 111 -13.54 4.39 -2.01
N ALA A 112 -12.63 3.74 -1.32
CA ALA A 112 -11.35 3.39 -1.88
C ALA A 112 -10.96 1.98 -1.49
N GLY A 113 -10.33 1.29 -2.44
CA GLY A 113 -9.83 -0.06 -2.27
C GLY A 113 -8.43 -0.18 -2.85
N LEU A 114 -7.56 -0.84 -2.11
CA LEU A 114 -6.19 -1.14 -2.47
C LEU A 114 -5.92 -2.62 -2.21
N SER A 115 -5.54 -3.37 -3.23
CA SER A 115 -5.15 -4.78 -3.14
C SER A 115 -3.78 -4.95 -3.77
N PHE A 116 -2.86 -5.61 -3.08
CA PHE A 116 -1.53 -5.92 -3.62
C PHE A 116 -1.00 -7.26 -3.09
N GLN A 117 -0.11 -7.86 -3.87
CA GLN A 117 0.58 -9.10 -3.52
C GLN A 117 2.01 -8.83 -3.05
N ILE A 118 2.47 -9.66 -2.12
CA ILE A 118 3.80 -9.62 -1.52
C ILE A 118 4.63 -10.77 -2.11
N ASP A 119 5.90 -10.50 -2.44
CA ASP A 119 6.84 -11.54 -2.82
C ASP A 119 7.30 -12.27 -1.54
N VAL A 120 6.71 -13.44 -1.29
CA VAL A 120 6.97 -14.26 -0.10
C VAL A 120 8.40 -14.83 -0.08
N GLY A 121 9.10 -14.83 -1.21
CA GLY A 121 10.51 -15.20 -1.30
C GLY A 121 11.46 -14.09 -0.84
N VAL A 122 10.99 -12.85 -0.83
CA VAL A 122 11.74 -11.66 -0.39
C VAL A 122 11.41 -11.29 1.05
N ILE A 123 10.13 -11.33 1.43
CA ILE A 123 9.67 -11.02 2.78
C ILE A 123 8.54 -11.97 3.18
N CYS A 124 8.71 -12.65 4.32
CA CYS A 124 7.63 -13.43 4.93
C CYS A 124 7.08 -12.68 6.13
N VAL A 125 5.86 -12.18 6.01
CA VAL A 125 5.08 -11.65 7.13
C VAL A 125 4.23 -12.80 7.67
N THR A 126 4.38 -13.14 8.94
CA THR A 126 3.64 -14.24 9.56
C THR A 126 2.41 -13.73 10.32
N PRO A 127 1.45 -14.61 10.67
CA PRO A 127 0.39 -14.26 11.60
C PRO A 127 0.86 -13.72 12.95
N TYR A 128 2.03 -14.15 13.44
CA TYR A 128 2.59 -13.63 14.68
C TYR A 128 2.97 -12.16 14.54
N ASP A 129 3.59 -11.77 13.42
CA ASP A 129 3.92 -10.37 13.13
C ASP A 129 2.67 -9.49 13.04
N LEU A 130 1.56 -10.02 12.50
CA LEU A 130 0.28 -9.31 12.47
C LEU A 130 -0.22 -8.99 13.89
N ILE A 131 -0.19 -9.97 14.80
CA ILE A 131 -0.62 -9.79 16.19
C ILE A 131 0.32 -8.82 16.93
N ASP A 132 1.63 -8.97 16.75
CA ASP A 132 2.65 -8.15 17.41
C ASP A 132 2.58 -6.67 16.99
N VAL A 133 2.27 -6.37 15.71
CA VAL A 133 2.25 -5.00 15.19
C VAL A 133 0.87 -4.36 15.21
N LEU A 134 -0.18 -5.12 14.87
CA LEU A 134 -1.53 -4.59 14.70
C LEU A 134 -2.36 -4.73 15.98
N GLY A 135 -1.95 -5.61 16.89
CA GLY A 135 -2.67 -5.91 18.12
C GLY A 135 -3.91 -6.76 17.85
N ASP A 136 -5.08 -6.15 17.94
CA ASP A 136 -6.37 -6.83 17.77
C ASP A 136 -6.63 -7.16 16.30
N VAL A 137 -6.41 -8.42 15.93
CA VAL A 137 -6.67 -8.96 14.59
C VAL A 137 -7.62 -10.15 14.65
N GLU A 138 -8.65 -10.11 13.82
CA GLU A 138 -9.65 -11.18 13.74
C GLU A 138 -9.20 -12.24 12.73
N LYS A 139 -9.14 -13.51 13.15
CA LYS A 139 -8.86 -14.63 12.26
C LYS A 139 -10.16 -15.20 11.70
N TYR A 140 -10.27 -15.35 10.38
CA TYR A 140 -11.45 -15.92 9.74
C TYR A 140 -11.08 -16.84 8.56
N PRO A 141 -11.89 -17.89 8.28
CA PRO A 141 -11.71 -18.71 7.10
C PRO A 141 -12.15 -17.96 5.84
N ILE A 142 -11.39 -18.06 4.75
CA ILE A 142 -11.82 -17.53 3.45
C ILE A 142 -12.76 -18.55 2.80
N ALA A 143 -14.05 -18.21 2.65
CA ALA A 143 -15.00 -19.07 1.96
C ALA A 143 -14.52 -19.42 0.54
N HIS A 144 -14.64 -20.70 0.16
CA HIS A 144 -14.20 -21.30 -1.11
C HIS A 144 -12.69 -21.60 -1.26
N LEU A 145 -11.86 -21.29 -0.27
CA LEU A 145 -10.44 -21.67 -0.23
C LEU A 145 -10.13 -22.41 1.09
N THR A 146 -9.13 -23.28 1.10
CA THR A 146 -8.64 -23.93 2.34
C THR A 146 -7.72 -22.99 3.15
N TRP A 147 -7.90 -21.68 3.01
CA TRP A 147 -6.96 -20.66 3.48
C TRP A 147 -7.56 -19.83 4.61
N TRP A 148 -6.66 -19.33 5.47
CA TRP A 148 -7.00 -18.44 6.56
C TRP A 148 -6.65 -17.00 6.19
N ALA A 149 -7.45 -16.06 6.67
CA ALA A 149 -7.12 -14.65 6.63
C ALA A 149 -7.17 -14.05 8.03
N TYR A 150 -6.52 -12.90 8.15
CA TYR A 150 -6.60 -12.03 9.31
C TYR A 150 -7.18 -10.69 8.88
N MET A 151 -7.99 -10.06 9.73
CA MET A 151 -8.53 -8.73 9.51
C MET A 151 -8.05 -7.80 10.61
N TYR A 152 -7.60 -6.62 10.21
CA TYR A 152 -7.37 -5.49 11.09
C TYR A 152 -8.36 -4.38 10.73
N GLU A 153 -9.05 -3.84 11.73
CA GLU A 153 -9.98 -2.71 11.55
C GLU A 153 -9.56 -1.53 12.41
N SER A 154 -9.38 -0.37 11.76
CA SER A 154 -9.16 0.90 12.45
C SER A 154 -10.52 1.56 12.70
N LYS A 155 -11.13 1.22 13.85
CA LYS A 155 -12.51 1.60 14.22
C LYS A 155 -12.77 3.12 14.20
N GLY A 156 -11.74 3.94 14.42
CA GLY A 156 -11.86 5.39 14.42
C GLY A 156 -12.05 6.01 13.03
N VAL A 157 -11.71 5.29 11.96
CA VAL A 157 -11.64 5.84 10.59
C VAL A 157 -12.32 4.97 9.53
N ASN A 158 -13.10 3.97 9.93
CA ASN A 158 -13.85 3.05 9.04
C ASN A 158 -12.98 2.49 7.89
N SER A 159 -11.75 2.11 8.24
CA SER A 159 -10.79 1.48 7.33
C SER A 159 -10.40 0.11 7.86
N ARG A 160 -10.23 -0.84 6.96
CA ARG A 160 -9.84 -2.21 7.31
C ARG A 160 -8.83 -2.76 6.33
N ALA A 161 -7.94 -3.63 6.82
CA ALA A 161 -7.04 -4.44 6.04
C ALA A 161 -7.32 -5.92 6.26
N ASN A 162 -7.31 -6.70 5.18
CA ASN A 162 -7.40 -8.16 5.21
C ASN A 162 -6.09 -8.74 4.69
N PHE A 163 -5.56 -9.72 5.39
CA PHE A 163 -4.27 -10.36 5.13
C PHE A 163 -4.50 -11.84 4.84
N SER A 164 -4.29 -12.25 3.59
CA SER A 164 -4.45 -13.64 3.16
C SER A 164 -3.16 -14.42 3.39
N ILE A 165 -3.25 -15.56 4.08
CA ILE A 165 -2.10 -16.44 4.36
C ILE A 165 -2.00 -17.52 3.28
N ASP A 166 -0.80 -17.71 2.75
CA ASP A 166 -0.52 -18.81 1.81
C ASP A 166 -0.30 -20.15 2.54
N ARG A 167 0.07 -21.19 1.78
CA ARG A 167 0.37 -22.51 2.35
C ARG A 167 1.70 -22.57 3.12
N GLY A 168 2.61 -21.63 2.87
CA GLY A 168 3.88 -21.50 3.57
C GLY A 168 3.76 -20.81 4.93
N GLY A 169 2.58 -20.25 5.24
CA GLY A 169 2.34 -19.53 6.49
C GLY A 169 2.71 -18.04 6.42
N CYS A 170 2.96 -17.51 5.22
CA CYS A 170 3.27 -16.10 4.99
C CYS A 170 2.05 -15.36 4.43
N VAL A 171 1.91 -14.08 4.74
CA VAL A 171 0.96 -13.20 4.06
C VAL A 171 1.40 -13.04 2.61
N HIS A 172 0.55 -13.41 1.66
CA HIS A 172 0.83 -13.26 0.23
C HIS A 172 -0.01 -12.15 -0.43
N GLN A 173 -1.12 -11.74 0.19
CA GLN A 173 -1.98 -10.67 -0.33
C GLN A 173 -2.53 -9.82 0.80
N ILE A 174 -2.56 -8.50 0.57
CA ILE A 174 -3.19 -7.53 1.46
C ILE A 174 -4.27 -6.78 0.69
N ASN A 175 -5.45 -6.64 1.31
CA ASN A 175 -6.58 -5.88 0.79
C ASN A 175 -7.01 -4.82 1.81
N ILE A 176 -6.81 -3.55 1.49
CA ILE A 176 -7.24 -2.40 2.28
C ILE A 176 -8.50 -1.80 1.64
N SER A 177 -9.51 -1.50 2.46
CA SER A 177 -10.74 -0.87 1.99
C SER A 177 -11.24 0.14 3.01
N MET A 178 -11.88 1.21 2.54
CA MET A 178 -12.52 2.22 3.39
C MET A 178 -13.70 2.89 2.71
N ASN A 179 -14.56 3.47 3.55
CA ASN A 179 -15.54 4.49 3.16
C ASN A 179 -15.26 5.74 3.99
N ARG A 180 -14.95 6.86 3.34
CA ARG A 180 -14.60 8.12 4.03
C ARG A 180 -15.58 9.23 3.65
N GLU A 181 -16.15 9.90 4.65
CA GLU A 181 -16.94 11.11 4.48
C GLU A 181 -16.09 12.26 3.90
N ARG A 182 -16.73 13.15 3.15
CA ARG A 182 -16.14 14.39 2.65
C ARG A 182 -16.17 15.39 3.80
N GLY A 183 -14.98 15.74 4.28
CA GLY A 183 -14.80 16.91 5.15
C GLY A 183 -14.93 18.21 4.37
#